data_AF-A0A3D5RLU9-F1
#
_entry.id   AF-A0A3D5RLU9-F1
#
_cell.length_a   1.000
_cell.length_b   1.000
_cell.length_c   1.000
_cell.angle_alpha   90.00
_cell.angle_beta   90.00
_cell.angle_gamma   90.00
#
_symmetry.space_group_name_H-M   'P 1'
#
loop_
_entity.id
_entity.type
_entity.pdbx_description
1 polymer ?
#
loop_
_entity_poly.entity_id
_entity_poly.type
_entity_poly.pdbx_seq_one_letter_code
_entity_poly.pdbx_strand_id
1 'polypeptide(L)'
;PWYSEKEFTYHDIKQRNRNKLLWSDKTVDGLKTGFTKKAGYNLVASANRMDMRLISVVLGSTSVEARTAQTQKILDYGFRFFETKNIGAITKSVPISNSTKDEIKVGLQNSKAITLARGQYKLSQQAIELNAGLSAPIKKGDSIGHLVIKFEGKNLAKLPLVALEDAPEAGFFSQIWNWILSLLGL
;
A
#
# COMPACT_ATOMS: atom_id res chain seq x y z
N PRO A 1 -10.44 -18.34 11.04
CA PRO A 1 -10.55 -17.04 11.76
C PRO A 1 -11.87 -16.98 12.53
N TRP A 2 -11.87 -16.61 13.81
CA TRP A 2 -13.07 -16.68 14.66
C TRP A 2 -14.28 -15.90 14.12
N TYR A 3 -14.06 -14.77 13.44
CA TYR A 3 -15.14 -13.93 12.89
C TYR A 3 -15.90 -14.55 11.71
N SER A 4 -15.32 -15.56 11.03
CA SER A 4 -15.95 -16.24 9.89
C SER A 4 -16.79 -17.45 10.33
N GLU A 5 -16.72 -17.86 11.60
CA GLU A 5 -17.53 -18.94 12.12
C GLU A 5 -19.00 -18.53 12.13
N LYS A 6 -19.84 -19.34 11.47
CA LYS A 6 -21.28 -19.07 11.32
C LYS A 6 -22.06 -19.36 12.59
N GLU A 7 -21.55 -20.27 13.42
CA GLU A 7 -22.16 -20.68 14.67
C GLU A 7 -21.09 -21.20 15.63
N PHE A 8 -21.38 -21.11 16.92
CA PHE A 8 -20.62 -21.76 17.99
C PHE A 8 -21.59 -22.26 19.07
N THR A 9 -21.17 -23.22 19.88
CA THR A 9 -21.99 -23.73 21.00
C THR A 9 -21.40 -23.27 22.33
N TYR A 10 -22.24 -22.77 23.22
CA TYR A 10 -21.86 -22.39 24.58
C TYR A 10 -22.93 -22.86 25.56
N HIS A 11 -22.53 -23.63 26.57
CA HIS A 11 -23.43 -24.29 27.51
C HIS A 11 -24.55 -25.06 26.80
N ASP A 12 -24.17 -25.92 25.85
CA ASP A 12 -25.09 -26.73 25.02
C ASP A 12 -26.10 -25.94 24.17
N ILE A 13 -25.97 -24.61 24.12
CA ILE A 13 -26.83 -23.74 23.32
C ILE A 13 -26.06 -23.28 22.08
N LYS A 14 -26.58 -23.63 20.91
CA LYS A 14 -26.06 -23.18 19.62
C LYS A 14 -26.37 -21.70 19.39
N GLN A 15 -25.33 -20.90 19.21
CA GLN A 15 -25.39 -19.46 18.96
C GLN A 15 -25.00 -19.18 17.51
N ARG A 16 -25.87 -18.47 16.78
CA ARG A 16 -25.58 -18.06 15.39
C ARG A 16 -24.84 -16.73 15.37
N ASN A 17 -23.91 -16.59 14.44
CA ASN A 17 -23.29 -15.32 14.13
C ASN A 17 -24.36 -14.31 13.68
N ARG A 18 -24.19 -13.04 14.04
CA ARG A 18 -25.19 -12.00 13.74
C ARG A 18 -24.93 -11.33 12.40
N ASN A 19 -23.76 -11.53 11.82
CA ASN A 19 -23.39 -10.97 10.53
C ASN A 19 -24.03 -11.78 9.39
N LYS A 20 -25.24 -11.38 8.96
CA LYS A 20 -26.00 -12.05 7.89
C LYS A 20 -25.19 -12.24 6.59
N LEU A 21 -24.20 -11.39 6.33
CA LEU A 21 -23.36 -11.49 5.13
C LEU A 21 -22.53 -12.78 5.04
N LEU A 22 -22.20 -13.42 6.16
CA LEU A 22 -21.50 -14.72 6.14
C LEU A 22 -22.32 -15.83 5.46
N TRP A 23 -23.64 -15.67 5.37
CA TRP A 23 -24.53 -16.62 4.70
C TRP A 23 -24.82 -16.24 3.25
N SER A 24 -24.93 -14.94 2.95
CA SER A 24 -25.29 -14.47 1.61
C SER A 24 -24.10 -14.23 0.69
N ASP A 25 -22.90 -14.01 1.23
CA ASP A 25 -21.70 -13.74 0.46
C ASP A 25 -20.53 -14.59 0.98
N LYS A 26 -20.15 -15.61 0.19
CA LYS A 26 -19.05 -16.54 0.52
C LYS A 26 -17.68 -15.87 0.63
N THR A 27 -17.55 -14.64 0.14
CA THR A 27 -16.30 -13.88 0.16
C THR A 27 -16.13 -13.07 1.44
N VAL A 28 -17.19 -12.93 2.23
CA VAL A 28 -17.19 -12.24 3.52
C VAL A 28 -16.70 -13.19 4.61
N ASP A 29 -15.77 -12.71 5.45
CA ASP A 29 -15.16 -13.48 6.54
C ASP A 29 -15.15 -12.73 7.89
N GLY A 30 -15.87 -11.60 7.96
CA GLY A 30 -16.00 -10.82 9.18
C GLY A 30 -16.79 -9.54 9.00
N LEU A 31 -16.84 -8.63 9.99
CA LEU A 31 -16.26 -8.77 11.32
C LEU A 31 -17.34 -8.70 12.40
N LYS A 32 -18.00 -7.55 12.56
CA LYS A 32 -18.82 -7.31 13.76
C LYS A 32 -20.07 -6.50 13.48
N THR A 33 -21.17 -6.96 14.05
CA THR A 33 -22.43 -6.22 14.14
C THR A 33 -22.55 -5.48 15.47
N GLY A 34 -23.25 -4.35 15.48
CA GLY A 34 -23.60 -3.61 16.69
C GLY A 34 -25.01 -3.03 16.62
N PHE A 35 -25.68 -2.90 17.76
CA PHE A 35 -26.97 -2.22 17.86
C PHE A 35 -27.21 -1.71 19.28
N THR A 36 -27.64 -0.46 19.38
CA THR A 36 -28.36 0.09 20.54
C THR A 36 -29.43 1.05 20.03
N LYS A 37 -30.45 1.36 20.84
CA LYS A 37 -31.49 2.33 20.46
C LYS A 37 -30.92 3.68 20.02
N LYS A 38 -29.84 4.14 20.67
CA LYS A 38 -29.17 5.41 20.36
C LYS A 38 -28.26 5.34 19.14
N ALA A 39 -27.59 4.20 18.92
CA ALA A 39 -26.57 4.08 17.87
C ALA A 39 -27.10 3.57 16.52
N GLY A 40 -28.33 3.06 16.47
CA GLY A 40 -28.87 2.38 15.29
C GLY A 40 -28.13 1.06 15.01
N TYR A 41 -28.30 0.53 13.80
CA TYR A 41 -27.72 -0.74 13.38
C TYR A 41 -26.39 -0.54 12.66
N ASN A 42 -25.32 -1.09 13.25
CA ASN A 42 -23.95 -0.96 12.78
C ASN A 42 -23.41 -2.28 12.23
N LEU A 43 -22.51 -2.21 11.25
CA LEU A 43 -21.78 -3.35 10.68
C LEU A 43 -20.39 -2.91 10.19
N VAL A 44 -19.36 -3.57 10.72
CA VAL A 44 -18.03 -3.63 10.11
C VAL A 44 -17.91 -4.97 9.40
N ALA A 45 -17.72 -4.96 8.09
CA ALA A 45 -17.56 -6.18 7.31
C ALA A 45 -16.23 -6.19 6.55
N SER A 46 -15.66 -7.39 6.36
CA SER A 46 -14.54 -7.59 5.45
C SER A 46 -14.86 -8.71 4.48
N ALA A 47 -14.44 -8.50 3.23
CA ALA A 47 -14.56 -9.47 2.17
C ALA A 47 -13.26 -9.53 1.38
N ASN A 48 -12.93 -10.72 0.86
CA ASN A 48 -11.79 -10.93 -0.02
C ASN A 48 -12.26 -11.53 -1.35
N ARG A 49 -12.03 -10.79 -2.46
CA ARG A 49 -12.34 -11.23 -3.81
C ARG A 49 -11.13 -11.01 -4.69
N MET A 50 -10.67 -12.05 -5.41
CA MET A 50 -9.54 -11.97 -6.35
C MET A 50 -8.29 -11.31 -5.72
N ASP A 51 -7.89 -11.77 -4.54
CA ASP A 51 -6.76 -11.27 -3.74
C ASP A 51 -6.84 -9.79 -3.33
N MET A 52 -8.00 -9.17 -3.49
CA MET A 52 -8.30 -7.83 -3.00
C MET A 52 -9.19 -7.94 -1.76
N ARG A 53 -8.71 -7.41 -0.63
CA ARG A 53 -9.50 -7.30 0.59
C ARG A 53 -10.08 -5.91 0.73
N LEU A 54 -11.39 -5.85 0.93
CA LEU A 54 -12.09 -4.64 1.31
C LEU A 54 -12.62 -4.74 2.74
N ILE A 55 -12.67 -3.60 3.40
CA ILE A 55 -13.32 -3.40 4.69
C ILE A 55 -14.35 -2.30 4.50
N SER A 56 -15.57 -2.55 4.97
CA SER A 56 -16.65 -1.57 4.96
C SER A 56 -17.14 -1.33 6.38
N VAL A 57 -17.52 -0.09 6.65
CA VAL A 57 -18.06 0.35 7.93
C VAL A 57 -19.35 1.11 7.66
N VAL A 58 -20.47 0.55 8.10
CA VAL A 58 -21.79 1.16 8.01
C VAL A 58 -22.30 1.39 9.43
N LEU A 59 -22.65 2.63 9.75
CA LEU A 59 -23.11 3.05 11.07
C LEU A 59 -24.51 3.66 10.98
N GLY A 60 -25.31 3.55 12.04
CA GLY A 60 -26.58 4.26 12.18
C GLY A 60 -27.68 3.80 11.22
N SER A 61 -27.62 2.57 10.71
CA SER A 61 -28.68 2.06 9.82
C SER A 61 -29.99 1.84 10.59
N THR A 62 -31.12 1.81 9.88
CA THR A 62 -32.48 1.77 10.46
C THR A 62 -32.95 0.36 10.81
N SER A 63 -32.37 -0.68 10.20
CA SER A 63 -32.74 -2.08 10.45
C SER A 63 -31.59 -3.05 10.17
N VAL A 64 -31.79 -4.32 10.51
CA VAL A 64 -30.82 -5.39 10.21
C VAL A 64 -30.65 -5.56 8.69
N GLU A 65 -31.75 -5.49 7.96
CA GLU A 65 -31.85 -5.65 6.51
C GLU A 65 -31.18 -4.46 5.82
N ALA A 66 -31.49 -3.24 6.27
CA ALA A 66 -30.88 -2.03 5.76
C ALA A 66 -29.36 -2.05 5.96
N ARG A 67 -28.86 -2.39 7.15
CA ARG A 67 -27.40 -2.47 7.39
C ARG A 67 -26.74 -3.48 6.43
N THR A 68 -27.35 -4.65 6.27
CA THR A 68 -26.80 -5.74 5.46
C THR A 68 -26.75 -5.33 3.99
N ALA A 69 -27.84 -4.76 3.48
CA ALA A 69 -27.96 -4.30 2.10
C ALA A 69 -26.99 -3.16 1.77
N GLN A 70 -26.84 -2.16 2.65
CA GLN A 70 -25.90 -1.06 2.42
C GLN A 70 -24.45 -1.53 2.45
N THR A 71 -24.10 -2.42 3.38
CA THR A 71 -22.76 -3.01 3.44
C THR A 71 -22.45 -3.81 2.17
N GLN A 72 -23.36 -4.67 1.72
CA GLN A 72 -23.20 -5.42 0.47
C GLN A 72 -23.01 -4.46 -0.73
N LYS A 73 -23.84 -3.43 -0.83
CA LYS A 73 -23.77 -2.44 -1.93
C LYS A 73 -22.43 -1.73 -1.99
N ILE A 74 -21.87 -1.30 -0.85
CA ILE A 74 -20.57 -0.62 -0.79
C ILE A 74 -19.42 -1.58 -1.13
N LEU A 75 -19.47 -2.83 -0.63
CA LEU A 75 -18.48 -3.85 -0.99
C LEU A 75 -18.52 -4.13 -2.49
N ASP A 76 -19.71 -4.34 -3.07
CA ASP A 76 -19.88 -4.59 -4.50
C ASP A 76 -19.41 -3.41 -5.34
N TYR A 77 -19.69 -2.18 -4.92
CA TYR A 77 -19.16 -0.98 -5.56
C TYR A 77 -17.63 -0.97 -5.55
N GLY A 78 -17.01 -1.22 -4.38
CA GLY A 78 -15.56 -1.27 -4.24
C GLY A 78 -14.93 -2.32 -5.17
N PHE A 79 -15.45 -3.54 -5.18
CA PHE A 79 -14.94 -4.60 -6.04
C PHE A 79 -15.20 -4.36 -7.53
N ARG A 80 -16.31 -3.71 -7.88
CA ARG A 80 -16.63 -3.41 -9.27
C ARG A 80 -15.70 -2.34 -9.85
N PHE A 81 -15.49 -1.25 -9.12
CA PHE A 81 -14.86 -0.05 -9.66
C PHE A 81 -13.40 0.14 -9.25
N PHE A 82 -12.88 -0.64 -8.31
CA PHE A 82 -11.50 -0.53 -7.86
C PHE A 82 -10.75 -1.85 -8.02
N GLU A 83 -9.43 -1.74 -8.09
CA GLU A 83 -8.50 -2.85 -8.02
C GLU A 83 -7.29 -2.49 -7.16
N THR A 84 -6.80 -3.45 -6.40
CA THR A 84 -5.53 -3.33 -5.68
C THR A 84 -4.41 -3.96 -6.51
N LYS A 85 -3.32 -3.22 -6.74
CA LYS A 85 -2.11 -3.70 -7.42
C LYS A 85 -0.94 -3.72 -6.45
N ASN A 86 -0.21 -4.83 -6.46
CA ASN A 86 1.05 -4.95 -5.74
C ASN A 86 2.18 -4.45 -6.66
N ILE A 87 2.76 -3.32 -6.31
CA ILE A 87 3.97 -2.81 -6.94
C ILE A 87 5.14 -3.57 -6.31
N GLY A 88 5.82 -4.37 -7.13
CA GLY A 88 6.96 -5.17 -6.70
C GLY A 88 8.19 -4.33 -6.34
N ALA A 89 9.26 -5.00 -5.94
CA ALA A 89 10.55 -4.36 -5.75
C ALA A 89 11.03 -3.76 -7.07
N ILE A 90 11.54 -2.54 -7.00
CA ILE A 90 12.16 -1.83 -8.13
C ILE A 90 13.57 -1.49 -7.69
N THR A 91 14.52 -1.65 -8.60
CA THR A 91 15.92 -1.26 -8.41
C THR A 91 16.37 -0.45 -9.61
N LYS A 92 16.90 0.75 -9.35
CA LYS A 92 17.50 1.63 -10.36
C LYS A 92 18.79 2.22 -9.81
N SER A 93 19.80 2.38 -10.67
CA SER A 93 20.97 3.18 -10.32
C SER A 93 20.69 4.63 -10.63
N VAL A 94 21.12 5.52 -9.73
CA VAL A 94 21.02 6.98 -9.90
C VAL A 94 22.36 7.61 -9.52
N PRO A 95 22.79 8.67 -10.23
CA PRO A 95 24.03 9.35 -9.92
C PRO A 95 23.97 9.99 -8.52
N ILE A 96 25.09 9.98 -7.82
CA ILE A 96 25.24 10.64 -6.51
C ILE A 96 26.47 11.54 -6.50
N SER A 97 26.32 12.74 -5.92
CA SER A 97 27.45 13.65 -5.75
C SER A 97 28.20 13.40 -4.43
N ASN A 98 29.48 13.77 -4.39
CA ASN A 98 30.34 13.71 -3.20
C ASN A 98 30.50 12.32 -2.54
N SER A 99 30.19 11.23 -3.25
CA SER A 99 30.42 9.86 -2.76
C SER A 99 31.70 9.27 -3.34
N THR A 100 32.25 8.23 -2.70
CA THR A 100 33.27 7.38 -3.33
C THR A 100 32.73 6.54 -4.50
N LYS A 101 31.41 6.51 -4.70
CA LYS A 101 30.71 5.87 -5.81
C LYS A 101 30.13 6.93 -6.74
N ASP A 102 30.12 6.67 -8.05
CA ASP A 102 29.48 7.57 -9.03
C ASP A 102 27.94 7.43 -9.02
N GLU A 103 27.44 6.24 -8.68
CA GLU A 103 26.01 5.92 -8.64
C GLU A 103 25.65 5.10 -7.40
N ILE A 104 24.38 5.19 -7.00
CA ILE A 104 23.80 4.37 -5.93
C ILE A 104 22.54 3.66 -6.40
N LYS A 105 22.32 2.43 -5.93
CA LYS A 105 21.07 1.69 -6.14
C LYS A 105 19.98 2.24 -5.23
N VAL A 106 18.87 2.62 -5.84
CA VAL A 106 17.66 3.09 -5.17
C VAL A 106 16.45 2.26 -5.58
N GLY A 107 15.44 2.19 -4.72
CA GLY A 107 14.34 1.28 -4.97
C GLY A 107 13.23 1.22 -3.94
N LEU A 108 12.27 0.34 -4.22
CA LEU A 108 11.27 -0.12 -3.27
C LEU A 108 11.76 -1.43 -2.65
N GLN A 109 12.07 -1.44 -1.35
CA GLN A 109 12.53 -2.66 -0.67
C GLN A 109 11.42 -3.72 -0.55
N ASN A 110 10.20 -3.30 -0.28
CA ASN A 110 9.06 -4.18 -0.06
C ASN A 110 7.98 -3.90 -1.09
N SER A 111 7.22 -4.95 -1.45
CA SER A 111 6.05 -4.75 -2.29
C SER A 111 5.07 -3.80 -1.61
N LYS A 112 4.52 -2.86 -2.38
CA LYS A 112 3.54 -1.89 -1.89
C LYS A 112 2.24 -2.09 -2.65
N ALA A 113 1.17 -2.30 -1.91
CA ALA A 113 -0.17 -2.36 -2.46
C ALA A 113 -0.70 -0.94 -2.67
N ILE A 114 -1.23 -0.66 -3.85
CA ILE A 114 -1.97 0.57 -4.17
C ILE A 114 -3.37 0.19 -4.64
N THR A 115 -4.38 0.96 -4.26
CA THR A 115 -5.75 0.75 -4.73
C THR A 115 -6.16 1.92 -5.61
N LEU A 116 -6.56 1.62 -6.84
CA LEU A 116 -6.88 2.59 -7.87
C LEU A 116 -8.22 2.24 -8.51
N ALA A 117 -8.81 3.17 -9.27
CA ALA A 117 -9.97 2.82 -10.08
C ALA A 117 -9.56 1.79 -11.15
N ARG A 118 -10.44 0.83 -11.40
CA ARG A 118 -10.19 -0.31 -12.28
C ARG A 118 -9.78 0.19 -13.67
N GLY A 119 -8.65 -0.33 -14.16
CA GLY A 119 -8.09 0.02 -15.46
C GLY A 119 -7.12 1.20 -15.45
N GLN A 120 -7.15 2.08 -14.43
CA GLN A 120 -6.25 3.24 -14.37
C GLN A 120 -4.78 2.83 -14.30
N TYR A 121 -4.46 1.77 -13.54
CA TYR A 121 -3.07 1.33 -13.42
C TYR A 121 -2.47 0.92 -14.77
N LYS A 122 -3.23 0.20 -15.61
CA LYS A 122 -2.78 -0.26 -16.93
C LYS A 122 -2.45 0.90 -17.86
N LEU A 123 -3.14 2.03 -17.71
CA LEU A 123 -2.99 3.23 -18.51
C LEU A 123 -2.08 4.28 -17.83
N SER A 124 -1.55 3.96 -16.64
CA SER A 124 -0.70 4.87 -15.88
C SER A 124 0.76 4.81 -16.32
N GLN A 125 1.46 5.91 -16.16
CA GLN A 125 2.90 6.04 -16.35
C GLN A 125 3.60 6.05 -14.98
N GLN A 126 4.80 5.47 -14.92
CA GLN A 126 5.63 5.48 -13.72
C GLN A 126 6.78 6.45 -13.91
N ALA A 127 7.02 7.31 -12.93
CA ALA A 127 8.13 8.26 -12.91
C ALA A 127 8.88 8.17 -11.58
N ILE A 128 10.20 8.28 -11.62
CA ILE A 128 11.01 8.40 -10.41
C ILE A 128 11.29 9.89 -10.19
N GLU A 129 10.87 10.41 -9.04
CA GLU A 129 11.12 11.78 -8.60
C GLU A 129 12.11 11.72 -7.43
N LEU A 130 13.38 12.08 -7.69
CA LEU A 130 14.42 12.11 -6.67
C LEU A 130 14.35 13.40 -5.84
N ASN A 131 14.82 13.33 -4.59
CA ASN A 131 15.00 14.52 -3.77
C ASN A 131 16.06 15.44 -4.42
N ALA A 132 15.84 16.76 -4.34
CA ALA A 132 16.81 17.72 -4.84
C ALA A 132 18.11 17.62 -4.03
N GLY A 133 19.25 17.68 -4.71
CA GLY A 133 20.57 17.67 -4.05
C GLY A 133 20.97 16.33 -3.46
N LEU A 134 20.65 15.21 -4.12
CA LEU A 134 21.11 13.88 -3.72
C LEU A 134 22.65 13.81 -3.68
N SER A 135 23.21 13.85 -2.47
CA SER A 135 24.64 13.87 -2.19
C SER A 135 24.96 12.95 -1.03
N ALA A 136 26.17 12.39 -1.01
CA ALA A 136 26.69 11.66 0.13
C ALA A 136 26.82 12.57 1.37
N PRO A 137 26.84 12.00 2.59
CA PRO A 137 26.66 10.56 2.89
C PRO A 137 25.19 10.11 2.85
N ILE A 138 24.94 8.92 2.28
CA ILE A 138 23.64 8.26 2.30
C ILE A 138 23.78 6.87 2.89
N LYS A 139 22.88 6.50 3.81
CA LYS A 139 22.80 5.15 4.36
C LYS A 139 21.70 4.34 3.68
N LYS A 140 21.91 3.03 3.62
CA LYS A 140 20.89 2.08 3.18
C LYS A 140 19.61 2.29 3.99
N GLY A 141 18.48 2.45 3.29
CA GLY A 141 17.17 2.70 3.87
C GLY A 141 16.79 4.18 3.92
N ASP A 142 17.72 5.11 3.70
CA ASP A 142 17.42 6.53 3.63
C ASP A 142 16.44 6.83 2.49
N SER A 143 15.52 7.77 2.72
CA SER A 143 14.57 8.19 1.69
C SER A 143 15.27 9.07 0.65
N ILE A 144 15.20 8.64 -0.61
CA ILE A 144 15.89 9.31 -1.73
C ILE A 144 14.92 10.00 -2.70
N GLY A 145 13.61 9.84 -2.47
CA GLY A 145 12.57 10.34 -3.36
C GLY A 145 11.35 9.44 -3.42
N HIS A 146 10.66 9.45 -4.54
CA HIS A 146 9.38 8.77 -4.74
C HIS A 146 9.26 8.14 -6.12
N LEU A 147 8.62 6.97 -6.17
CA LEU A 147 8.01 6.44 -7.37
C LEU A 147 6.60 7.03 -7.48
N VAL A 148 6.37 7.79 -8.53
CA VAL A 148 5.10 8.46 -8.80
C VAL A 148 4.39 7.75 -9.93
N ILE A 149 3.14 7.38 -9.68
CA ILE A 149 2.26 6.76 -10.67
C ILE A 149 1.30 7.84 -11.16
N LYS A 150 1.37 8.15 -12.46
CA LYS A 150 0.63 9.25 -13.11
C LYS A 150 -0.40 8.70 -14.08
N PHE A 151 -1.59 9.28 -14.10
CA PHE A 151 -2.64 9.00 -15.08
C PHE A 151 -3.25 10.32 -15.52
N GLU A 152 -3.30 10.57 -16.83
CA GLU A 152 -3.80 11.84 -17.41
C GLU A 152 -3.14 13.08 -16.77
N GLY A 153 -1.83 13.02 -16.54
CA GLY A 153 -1.06 14.10 -15.91
C GLY A 153 -1.27 14.27 -14.40
N LYS A 154 -2.18 13.51 -13.77
CA LYS A 154 -2.44 13.56 -12.33
C LYS A 154 -1.67 12.46 -11.59
N ASN A 155 -1.13 12.80 -10.43
CA ASN A 155 -0.47 11.84 -9.54
C ASN A 155 -1.52 10.97 -8.84
N LEU A 156 -1.59 9.68 -9.20
CA LEU A 156 -2.48 8.70 -8.56
C LEU A 156 -1.91 8.14 -7.26
N ALA A 157 -0.60 7.90 -7.21
CA ALA A 157 0.08 7.39 -6.03
C ALA A 157 1.54 7.87 -5.99
N LYS A 158 2.06 8.00 -4.77
CA LYS A 158 3.48 8.25 -4.50
C LYS A 158 3.98 7.21 -3.52
N LEU A 159 4.97 6.43 -3.91
CA LEU A 159 5.59 5.40 -3.09
C LEU A 159 7.01 5.83 -2.72
N PRO A 160 7.41 5.76 -1.45
CA PRO A 160 8.72 6.23 -1.03
C PRO A 160 9.81 5.32 -1.59
N LEU A 161 10.77 5.89 -2.32
CA LEU A 161 11.98 5.19 -2.72
C LEU A 161 13.04 5.39 -1.66
N VAL A 162 13.84 4.34 -1.45
CA VAL A 162 14.93 4.32 -0.48
C VAL A 162 16.24 3.91 -1.14
N ALA A 163 17.37 4.29 -0.53
CA ALA A 163 18.67 3.74 -0.87
C ALA A 163 18.71 2.25 -0.53
N LEU A 164 19.22 1.42 -1.45
CA LEU A 164 19.36 -0.03 -1.27
C LEU A 164 20.75 -0.41 -0.75
N GLU A 165 21.68 0.54 -0.77
CA GLU A 165 23.06 0.41 -0.32
C GLU A 165 23.58 1.71 0.27
N ASP A 166 24.71 1.64 0.97
CA ASP A 166 25.38 2.81 1.51
C ASP A 166 26.17 3.55 0.42
N ALA A 167 26.21 4.87 0.54
CA ALA A 167 26.98 5.80 -0.25
C ALA A 167 27.86 6.64 0.68
N PRO A 168 29.07 6.14 1.02
CA PRO A 168 29.98 6.87 1.89
C PRO A 168 30.50 8.12 1.18
N GLU A 169 30.82 9.14 1.96
CA GLU A 169 31.40 10.38 1.47
C GLU A 169 32.78 10.14 0.87
N ALA A 170 33.08 10.80 -0.24
CA ALA A 170 34.43 10.85 -0.81
C ALA A 170 35.36 11.55 0.18
N GLY A 171 36.20 10.79 0.88
CA GLY A 171 37.18 11.36 1.81
C GLY A 171 38.17 12.28 1.09
N PHE A 172 38.70 13.27 1.81
CA PHE A 172 39.67 14.29 1.36
C PHE A 172 40.83 13.73 0.50
N PHE A 173 41.27 12.49 0.78
CA PHE A 173 42.35 11.81 0.05
C PHE A 173 41.96 11.31 -1.35
N SER A 174 40.69 10.96 -1.58
CA SER A 174 40.22 10.55 -2.91
C SER A 174 40.16 11.73 -3.89
N GLN A 175 39.83 12.92 -3.39
CA GLN A 175 39.85 14.17 -4.17
C GLN A 175 41.28 14.58 -4.53
N ILE A 176 42.22 14.47 -3.59
CA ILE A 176 43.65 14.74 -3.84
C ILE A 176 44.23 13.72 -4.83
N TRP A 177 43.87 12.43 -4.72
CA TRP A 177 44.33 11.41 -5.65
C TRP A 177 43.78 11.59 -7.06
N ASN A 178 42.49 11.92 -7.22
CA ASN A 178 41.90 12.24 -8.52
C ASN A 178 42.50 13.52 -9.12
N TRP A 179 42.86 14.52 -8.30
CA TRP A 179 43.58 15.71 -8.74
C TRP A 179 44.99 15.36 -9.24
N ILE A 180 45.72 14.50 -8.52
CA ILE A 180 47.06 14.01 -8.90
C ILE A 180 46.99 13.19 -10.21
N LEU A 181 45.99 12.31 -10.37
CA LEU A 181 45.80 11.54 -11.61
C LEU A 181 45.52 12.46 -12.80
N SER A 182 44.67 13.49 -12.63
CA SER A 182 44.38 14.47 -13.70
C SER A 182 45.61 15.30 -14.12
N LEU A 183 46.56 15.52 -13.20
CA LEU A 183 47.83 16.19 -13.48
C LEU A 183 48.83 15.29 -14.21
N LEU A 184 48.69 13.97 -14.09
CA LEU A 184 49.54 12.97 -14.75
C LEU A 184 48.96 12.49 -16.09
N GLY A 185 47.79 12.98 -16.51
CA GLY A 185 47.17 12.65 -17.79
C GLY A 185 46.64 11.22 -17.90
N LEU A 186 46.31 10.60 -16.75
CA LEU A 186 45.66 9.28 -16.65
C LEU A 186 44.21 9.41 -16.17
#